data_AF-A0A843BW75-F1
#
_entry.id   AF-A0A843BW75-F1
#
_cell.length_a   1.000
_cell.length_b   1.000
_cell.length_c   1.000
_cell.angle_alpha   90.00
_cell.angle_beta   90.00
_cell.angle_gamma   90.00
#
_symmetry.space_group_name_H-M   'P 1'
#
loop_
_entity.id
_entity.type
_entity.pdbx_description
1 polymer ?
#
loop_
_entity_poly.entity_id
_entity_poly.type
_entity_poly.pdbx_seq_one_letter_code
_entity_poly.pdbx_strand_id
1 'polypeptide(L)'
;MPLPVTKISKLVESQYAVQIGDGEGKIIPLLDGSKSVINAQPGVLMVDGSGVRIAVLDSGVSHDDLPEGTTVISHAICEDNSTPCTQQAITTPINHGTQVAGVIASTGASMSSHEGVAPGSDIIDLQIGKSHPDDFAEGPNQWGTGAFTLAMDYALRQGANIINLSVGFPNSTSDCTSATSDTFSAIVDETVDQGVFIVGAVGNQGFTLRTVVPPHCAENSLEVGSISFNDANPFDASDYLISPTSSHGPTPDGRLKPEIVAPGVDINMPLGGTSYDLNSGTSFASPHVAGVSSLVLSRDVDAFPQLTPRELKAALLVGAQWDPLELITQPMSSAIYETLPGHHLKHKTEYSHSTLQFQTE
;
A
#
# COMPACT_ATOMS: atom_id res chain seq x y z
N MET A 1 -39.70 -16.27 23.68
CA MET A 1 -38.84 -16.29 24.89
C MET A 1 -37.41 -16.47 24.40
N PRO A 2 -36.51 -15.50 24.61
CA PRO A 2 -35.12 -15.63 24.15
C PRO A 2 -34.44 -16.80 24.87
N LEU A 3 -33.73 -17.63 24.11
CA LEU A 3 -32.98 -18.76 24.64
C LEU A 3 -31.75 -18.24 25.41
N PRO A 4 -31.53 -18.66 26.66
CA PRO A 4 -30.33 -18.28 27.41
C PRO A 4 -29.06 -18.79 26.69
N VAL A 5 -28.04 -17.94 26.59
CA VAL A 5 -26.75 -18.25 25.93
C VAL A 5 -26.12 -19.56 26.46
N THR A 6 -26.30 -19.84 27.75
CA THR A 6 -25.82 -21.08 28.40
C THR A 6 -26.50 -22.36 27.92
N LYS A 7 -27.57 -22.25 27.11
CA LYS A 7 -28.29 -23.39 26.52
C LYS A 7 -27.97 -23.60 25.03
N ILE A 8 -27.13 -22.78 24.41
CA ILE A 8 -26.76 -22.89 23.00
C ILE A 8 -26.00 -24.20 22.73
N SER A 9 -25.13 -24.64 23.65
CA SER A 9 -24.42 -25.92 23.55
C SER A 9 -25.35 -27.14 23.48
N LYS A 10 -26.57 -27.05 24.01
CA LYS A 10 -27.57 -28.13 23.93
C LYS A 10 -28.24 -28.25 22.56
N LEU A 11 -28.13 -27.24 21.70
CA LEU A 11 -28.62 -27.32 20.32
C LEU A 11 -27.72 -28.24 19.47
N VAL A 12 -26.44 -28.36 19.82
CA VAL A 12 -25.45 -29.25 19.17
C VAL A 12 -25.84 -30.73 19.33
N GLU A 13 -26.54 -31.07 20.41
CA GLU A 13 -26.97 -32.44 20.72
C GLU A 13 -28.25 -32.84 19.97
N SER A 14 -28.89 -31.91 19.24
CA SER A 14 -30.08 -32.21 18.45
C SER A 14 -29.73 -33.01 17.21
N GLN A 15 -30.35 -34.17 17.04
CA GLN A 15 -30.24 -34.99 15.81
C GLN A 15 -30.74 -34.27 14.53
N TYR A 16 -31.38 -33.10 14.67
CA TYR A 16 -31.84 -32.26 13.57
C TYR A 16 -30.90 -31.07 13.28
N ALA A 17 -29.85 -30.87 14.08
CA ALA A 17 -28.86 -29.83 13.85
C ALA A 17 -27.80 -30.32 12.85
N VAL A 18 -27.81 -29.78 11.64
CA VAL A 18 -26.86 -30.13 10.56
C VAL A 18 -25.56 -29.31 10.68
N GLN A 19 -25.65 -28.06 11.13
CA GLN A 19 -24.52 -27.17 11.42
C GLN A 19 -24.99 -26.11 12.42
N ILE A 20 -24.10 -25.68 13.32
CA ILE A 20 -24.33 -24.53 14.20
C ILE A 20 -23.20 -23.53 13.92
N GLY A 21 -23.54 -22.41 13.28
CA GLY A 21 -22.66 -21.25 13.23
C GLY A 21 -22.70 -20.51 14.57
N ASP A 22 -21.61 -19.84 14.92
CA ASP A 22 -21.47 -18.97 16.10
C ASP A 22 -22.43 -17.77 16.11
N GLY A 23 -23.12 -17.52 15.00
CA GLY A 23 -24.04 -16.39 14.89
C GLY A 23 -23.30 -15.05 14.80
N GLU A 24 -21.98 -15.06 14.64
CA GLU A 24 -21.23 -13.90 14.19
C GLU A 24 -21.58 -13.70 12.72
N GLY A 25 -22.49 -12.76 12.45
CA GLY A 25 -22.61 -12.24 11.10
C GLY A 25 -21.23 -11.75 10.71
N LYS A 26 -20.63 -12.33 9.67
CA LYS A 26 -19.38 -11.84 9.08
C LYS A 26 -19.60 -10.37 8.72
N ILE A 27 -19.12 -9.45 9.57
CA ILE A 27 -19.24 -8.03 9.33
C ILE A 27 -18.30 -7.73 8.18
N ILE A 28 -18.85 -7.22 7.09
CA ILE A 28 -18.13 -6.90 5.87
C ILE A 28 -17.41 -5.58 6.14
N PRO A 29 -16.06 -5.54 6.13
CA PRO A 29 -15.36 -4.30 6.39
C PRO A 29 -15.55 -3.32 5.22
N LEU A 30 -16.44 -2.35 5.42
CA LEU A 30 -16.57 -1.16 4.59
C LEU A 30 -15.35 -0.25 4.80
N LEU A 31 -15.11 0.71 3.90
CA LEU A 31 -13.98 1.65 4.07
C LEU A 31 -14.06 2.42 5.39
N ASP A 32 -15.25 2.69 5.92
CA ASP A 32 -15.40 3.28 7.27
C ASP A 32 -14.86 2.37 8.40
N GLY A 33 -15.08 1.05 8.29
CA GLY A 33 -14.56 0.07 9.23
C GLY A 33 -13.04 -0.01 9.16
N SER A 34 -12.46 -0.06 7.96
CA SER A 34 -11.00 -0.09 7.81
C SER A 34 -10.33 1.23 8.20
N LYS A 35 -10.96 2.39 7.93
CA LYS A 35 -10.50 3.71 8.41
C LYS A 35 -10.44 3.79 9.93
N SER A 36 -11.34 3.09 10.64
CA SER A 36 -11.35 3.04 12.11
C SER A 36 -10.08 2.40 12.67
N VAL A 37 -9.65 1.28 12.08
CA VAL A 37 -8.47 0.50 12.49
C VAL A 37 -7.17 1.32 12.38
N ILE A 38 -7.11 2.23 11.41
CA ILE A 38 -5.94 3.10 11.18
C ILE A 38 -6.11 4.51 11.78
N ASN A 39 -7.16 4.74 12.58
CA ASN A 39 -7.50 6.03 13.20
C ASN A 39 -7.65 7.20 12.20
N ALA A 40 -8.14 6.92 10.99
CA ALA A 40 -8.31 7.90 9.91
C ALA A 40 -9.78 8.31 9.67
N GLN A 41 -10.60 8.34 10.73
CA GLN A 41 -12.01 8.72 10.58
C GLN A 41 -12.23 10.23 10.48
N PRO A 42 -13.21 10.70 9.68
CA PRO A 42 -13.63 12.09 9.65
C PRO A 42 -13.98 12.60 11.05
N GLY A 43 -13.31 13.66 11.51
CA GLY A 43 -13.53 14.26 12.84
C GLY A 43 -12.44 13.99 13.88
N VAL A 44 -11.55 13.01 13.66
CA VAL A 44 -10.29 12.88 14.42
C VAL A 44 -9.23 13.83 13.84
N LEU A 45 -9.20 13.94 12.52
CA LEU A 45 -8.33 14.83 11.75
C LEU A 45 -9.21 15.80 10.96
N MET A 46 -8.94 17.12 11.07
CA MET A 46 -9.66 18.15 10.29
C MET A 46 -9.02 18.40 8.92
N VAL A 47 -8.50 17.34 8.31
CA VAL A 47 -7.82 17.33 7.01
C VAL A 47 -8.35 16.15 6.20
N ASP A 48 -8.38 16.30 4.88
CA ASP A 48 -8.92 15.33 3.94
C ASP A 48 -7.90 14.92 2.86
N GLY A 49 -6.65 15.38 2.95
CA GLY A 49 -5.61 15.16 1.94
C GLY A 49 -5.51 16.25 0.88
N SER A 50 -6.34 17.30 0.94
CA SER A 50 -6.29 18.42 0.00
C SER A 50 -4.88 18.99 -0.17
N GLY A 51 -4.48 19.17 -1.44
CA GLY A 51 -3.18 19.71 -1.81
C GLY A 51 -2.03 18.69 -1.86
N VAL A 52 -2.30 17.42 -1.57
CA VAL A 52 -1.33 16.32 -1.68
C VAL A 52 -1.62 15.51 -2.94
N ARG A 53 -0.56 15.23 -3.71
CA ARG A 53 -0.60 14.40 -4.92
C ARG A 53 -0.10 12.99 -4.63
N ILE A 54 -0.89 12.00 -5.01
CA ILE A 54 -0.58 10.58 -4.80
C ILE A 54 -0.56 9.88 -6.14
N ALA A 55 0.62 9.39 -6.52
CA ALA A 55 0.74 8.53 -7.69
C ALA A 55 0.37 7.09 -7.34
N VAL A 56 -0.53 6.50 -8.11
CA VAL A 56 -0.93 5.09 -8.01
C VAL A 56 -0.25 4.36 -9.16
N LEU A 57 0.83 3.64 -8.85
CA LEU A 57 1.49 2.77 -9.83
C LEU A 57 0.85 1.39 -9.81
N ASP A 58 0.01 1.11 -10.80
CA ASP A 58 -0.85 -0.06 -10.83
C ASP A 58 -1.24 -0.43 -12.28
N SER A 59 -2.40 -1.05 -12.46
CA SER A 59 -2.96 -1.50 -13.74
C SER A 59 -3.68 -0.42 -14.54
N GLY A 60 -3.61 0.84 -14.11
CA GLY A 60 -4.46 1.93 -14.55
C GLY A 60 -5.71 2.08 -13.69
N VAL A 61 -6.23 3.31 -13.61
CA VAL A 61 -7.42 3.69 -12.85
C VAL A 61 -8.54 4.00 -13.82
N SER A 62 -9.67 3.30 -13.76
CA SER A 62 -10.86 3.68 -14.53
C SER A 62 -11.50 4.92 -13.91
N HIS A 63 -11.34 6.09 -14.53
CA HIS A 63 -11.78 7.37 -13.94
C HIS A 63 -13.31 7.46 -13.84
N ASP A 64 -14.04 6.88 -14.79
CA ASP A 64 -15.51 6.82 -14.78
C ASP A 64 -16.05 5.91 -13.66
N ASP A 65 -15.21 5.02 -13.14
CA ASP A 65 -15.54 4.04 -12.11
C ASP A 65 -15.20 4.53 -10.69
N LEU A 66 -14.49 5.65 -10.59
CA LEU A 66 -14.30 6.34 -9.33
C LEU A 66 -15.55 7.15 -8.98
N PRO A 67 -15.94 7.23 -7.69
CA PRO A 67 -17.06 8.06 -7.27
C PRO A 67 -16.89 9.53 -7.68
N GLU A 68 -18.01 10.18 -7.99
CA GLU A 68 -18.05 11.58 -8.46
C GLU A 68 -17.26 12.51 -7.52
N GLY A 69 -16.42 13.38 -8.11
CA GLY A 69 -15.57 14.30 -7.37
C GLY A 69 -14.19 13.75 -6.99
N THR A 70 -13.93 12.45 -7.20
CA THR A 70 -12.57 11.90 -7.06
C THR A 70 -11.68 12.53 -8.13
N THR A 71 -10.60 13.19 -7.73
CA THR A 71 -9.79 13.99 -8.65
C THR A 71 -8.61 13.19 -9.18
N VAL A 72 -8.64 12.88 -10.48
CA VAL A 72 -7.47 12.34 -11.20
C VAL A 72 -6.88 13.44 -12.08
N ILE A 73 -5.69 13.91 -11.74
CA ILE A 73 -5.08 15.09 -12.40
C ILE A 73 -4.20 14.74 -13.59
N SER A 74 -3.78 13.48 -13.70
CA SER A 74 -2.83 13.03 -14.71
C SER A 74 -2.95 11.51 -14.88
N HIS A 75 -2.74 11.05 -16.11
CA HIS A 75 -2.70 9.63 -16.45
C HIS A 75 -1.54 9.36 -17.41
N ALA A 76 -0.79 8.28 -17.19
CA ALA A 76 0.21 7.81 -18.13
C ALA A 76 0.35 6.28 -18.12
N ILE A 77 0.68 5.74 -19.29
CA ILE A 77 0.96 4.32 -19.51
C ILE A 77 2.44 4.14 -19.82
N CYS A 78 3.12 3.35 -19.00
CA CYS A 78 4.53 2.99 -19.12
C CYS A 78 4.66 1.51 -19.53
N GLU A 79 4.64 1.23 -20.83
CA GLU A 79 4.55 -0.14 -21.36
C GLU A 79 5.91 -0.83 -21.58
N ASP A 80 6.95 -0.07 -21.91
CA ASP A 80 8.24 -0.64 -22.33
C ASP A 80 9.46 0.08 -21.73
N ASN A 81 10.65 -0.51 -21.92
CA ASN A 81 11.89 -0.06 -21.30
C ASN A 81 12.56 1.15 -21.99
N SER A 82 11.98 1.66 -23.06
CA SER A 82 12.67 2.54 -24.02
C SER A 82 11.84 3.70 -24.54
N THR A 83 10.52 3.67 -24.41
CA THR A 83 9.62 4.74 -24.82
C THR A 83 9.15 5.52 -23.59
N PRO A 84 9.14 6.86 -23.64
CA PRO A 84 8.54 7.65 -22.58
C PRO A 84 7.09 7.22 -22.33
N CYS A 85 6.64 7.29 -21.08
CA CYS A 85 5.26 6.97 -20.76
C CYS A 85 4.30 7.83 -21.60
N THR A 86 3.24 7.22 -22.09
CA THR A 86 2.30 7.88 -23.02
C THR A 86 1.01 8.25 -22.31
N GLN A 87 0.47 9.42 -22.64
CA GLN A 87 -0.82 9.87 -22.14
C GLN A 87 -1.90 9.43 -23.14
N GLN A 88 -2.38 8.19 -23.00
CA GLN A 88 -3.47 7.65 -23.82
C GLN A 88 -4.71 7.41 -22.97
N ALA A 89 -5.89 7.39 -23.60
CA ALA A 89 -7.10 7.00 -22.88
C ALA A 89 -7.03 5.51 -22.53
N ILE A 90 -7.45 5.15 -21.32
CA ILE A 90 -7.51 3.75 -20.88
C ILE A 90 -8.54 3.02 -21.74
N THR A 91 -8.10 2.02 -22.48
CA THR A 91 -8.97 1.28 -23.42
C THR A 91 -9.62 0.05 -22.78
N THR A 92 -9.03 -0.46 -21.70
CA THR A 92 -9.50 -1.62 -20.92
C THR A 92 -8.90 -1.57 -19.51
N PRO A 93 -9.54 -0.87 -18.55
CA PRO A 93 -9.05 -0.85 -17.19
C PRO A 93 -9.17 -2.23 -16.55
N ILE A 94 -8.11 -2.66 -15.86
CA ILE A 94 -8.20 -3.74 -14.89
C ILE A 94 -8.61 -3.09 -13.57
N ASN A 95 -9.62 -3.63 -12.89
CA ASN A 95 -10.26 -2.97 -11.75
C ASN A 95 -9.32 -2.77 -10.54
N HIS A 96 -8.14 -3.39 -10.52
CA HIS A 96 -7.22 -3.36 -9.38
C HIS A 96 -6.75 -1.92 -9.07
N GLY A 97 -6.25 -1.17 -10.07
CA GLY A 97 -5.84 0.22 -9.88
C GLY A 97 -6.99 1.13 -9.45
N THR A 98 -8.20 0.93 -9.98
CA THR A 98 -9.42 1.63 -9.53
C THR A 98 -9.74 1.35 -8.06
N GLN A 99 -9.65 0.08 -7.63
CA GLN A 99 -9.87 -0.30 -6.22
C GLN A 99 -8.83 0.34 -5.30
N VAL A 100 -7.56 0.33 -5.70
CA VAL A 100 -6.45 0.96 -4.98
C VAL A 100 -6.67 2.46 -4.85
N ALA A 101 -6.97 3.16 -5.95
CA ALA A 101 -7.27 4.58 -5.94
C ALA A 101 -8.53 4.90 -5.11
N GLY A 102 -9.53 4.01 -5.13
CA GLY A 102 -10.73 4.11 -4.31
C GLY A 102 -10.42 4.09 -2.82
N VAL A 103 -9.62 3.15 -2.33
CA VAL A 103 -9.20 3.12 -0.91
C VAL A 103 -8.53 4.42 -0.50
N ILE A 104 -7.75 5.03 -1.39
CA ILE A 104 -7.03 6.28 -1.12
C ILE A 104 -8.00 7.46 -1.10
N ALA A 105 -8.73 7.72 -2.19
CA ALA A 105 -9.33 9.03 -2.44
C ALA A 105 -10.78 9.00 -2.93
N SER A 106 -11.50 7.87 -2.85
CA SER A 106 -12.92 7.89 -3.22
C SER A 106 -13.68 8.90 -2.36
N THR A 107 -14.52 9.73 -2.97
CA THR A 107 -15.30 10.75 -2.25
C THR A 107 -16.49 10.20 -1.46
N GLY A 108 -16.84 8.92 -1.68
CA GLY A 108 -18.06 8.34 -1.12
C GLY A 108 -19.36 8.98 -1.66
N ALA A 109 -19.32 9.74 -2.76
CA ALA A 109 -20.49 10.42 -3.32
C ALA A 109 -21.66 9.46 -3.62
N SER A 110 -21.35 8.24 -4.07
CA SER A 110 -22.33 7.17 -4.31
C SER A 110 -22.77 6.47 -3.02
N MET A 111 -21.87 6.36 -2.03
CA MET A 111 -22.13 5.75 -0.72
C MET A 111 -21.09 6.24 0.29
N SER A 112 -21.51 6.98 1.32
CA SER A 112 -20.58 7.64 2.26
C SER A 112 -19.69 6.66 3.03
N SER A 113 -20.18 5.43 3.25
CA SER A 113 -19.39 4.35 3.88
C SER A 113 -18.23 3.82 3.03
N HIS A 114 -18.10 4.34 1.82
CA HIS A 114 -17.07 4.02 0.84
C HIS A 114 -16.26 5.25 0.46
N GLU A 115 -16.24 6.27 1.32
CA GLU A 115 -15.26 7.34 1.25
C GLU A 115 -13.88 6.77 1.62
N GLY A 116 -12.88 7.04 0.78
CA GLY A 116 -11.50 6.66 0.96
C GLY A 116 -10.86 7.38 2.15
N VAL A 117 -9.60 7.07 2.41
CA VAL A 117 -8.89 7.61 3.58
C VAL A 117 -8.61 9.11 3.46
N ALA A 118 -8.30 9.59 2.26
CA ALA A 118 -7.91 10.97 1.96
C ALA A 118 -8.62 11.48 0.69
N PRO A 119 -9.96 11.69 0.74
CA PRO A 119 -10.81 12.00 -0.41
C PRO A 119 -10.49 13.34 -1.11
N GLY A 120 -9.77 14.25 -0.45
CA GLY A 120 -9.31 15.52 -1.03
C GLY A 120 -7.99 15.42 -1.81
N SER A 121 -7.34 14.25 -1.81
CA SER A 121 -6.05 14.06 -2.50
C SER A 121 -6.20 14.03 -4.02
N ASP A 122 -5.21 14.56 -4.73
CA ASP A 122 -5.11 14.44 -6.18
C ASP A 122 -4.46 13.11 -6.57
N ILE A 123 -5.11 12.31 -7.41
CA ILE A 123 -4.55 11.06 -7.94
C ILE A 123 -3.78 11.31 -9.24
N ILE A 124 -2.57 10.74 -9.32
CA ILE A 124 -1.81 10.57 -10.55
C ILE A 124 -1.88 9.09 -10.91
N ASP A 125 -2.59 8.77 -11.99
CA ASP A 125 -2.78 7.40 -12.44
C ASP A 125 -1.61 6.94 -13.31
N LEU A 126 -0.83 5.97 -12.82
CA LEU A 126 0.32 5.41 -13.53
C LEU A 126 0.08 3.95 -13.80
N GLN A 127 -0.23 3.65 -15.05
CA GLN A 127 -0.32 2.28 -15.51
C GLN A 127 1.08 1.78 -15.88
N ILE A 128 1.47 0.64 -15.31
CA ILE A 128 2.67 -0.09 -15.73
C ILE A 128 2.31 -1.35 -16.52
N GLY A 129 2.93 -1.51 -17.68
CA GLY A 129 2.65 -2.63 -18.58
C GLY A 129 1.38 -2.47 -19.42
N LYS A 130 1.11 -3.47 -20.27
CA LYS A 130 -0.10 -3.52 -21.10
C LYS A 130 -1.28 -4.01 -20.26
N SER A 131 -2.45 -3.41 -20.45
CA SER A 131 -3.69 -3.92 -19.88
C SER A 131 -4.09 -5.19 -20.63
N HIS A 132 -3.71 -6.37 -20.15
CA HIS A 132 -4.45 -7.59 -20.47
C HIS A 132 -5.13 -8.09 -19.19
N PRO A 133 -6.42 -8.44 -19.21
CA PRO A 133 -7.11 -9.03 -18.04
C PRO A 133 -6.43 -10.31 -17.52
N ASP A 134 -5.57 -10.92 -18.34
CA ASP A 134 -4.77 -12.09 -18.00
C ASP A 134 -3.34 -11.74 -17.53
N ASP A 135 -2.86 -10.49 -17.63
CA ASP A 135 -1.45 -10.15 -17.32
C ASP A 135 -1.13 -10.20 -15.82
N PHE A 136 -2.12 -10.08 -14.92
CA PHE A 136 -1.93 -10.41 -13.50
C PHE A 136 -1.86 -11.92 -13.25
N ALA A 137 -2.37 -12.74 -14.16
CA ALA A 137 -2.30 -14.21 -14.10
C ALA A 137 -1.09 -14.79 -14.86
N GLU A 138 -0.63 -14.11 -15.91
CA GLU A 138 0.55 -14.45 -16.74
C GLU A 138 1.87 -13.94 -16.13
N GLY A 139 1.76 -13.08 -15.11
CA GLY A 139 2.83 -12.72 -14.19
C GLY A 139 3.70 -11.55 -14.67
N PRO A 140 4.37 -10.85 -13.72
CA PRO A 140 5.17 -9.64 -13.95
C PRO A 140 6.46 -9.85 -14.77
N ASN A 141 6.58 -10.99 -15.46
CA ASN A 141 7.74 -11.38 -16.27
C ASN A 141 7.93 -10.53 -17.54
N GLN A 142 7.02 -9.59 -17.83
CA GLN A 142 7.10 -8.70 -18.99
C GLN A 142 7.40 -7.23 -18.62
N TRP A 143 7.36 -6.86 -17.33
CA TRP A 143 7.58 -5.49 -16.89
C TRP A 143 9.05 -5.31 -16.51
N GLY A 144 9.81 -4.70 -17.40
CA GLY A 144 11.23 -4.45 -17.18
C GLY A 144 11.48 -3.28 -16.24
N THR A 145 12.71 -3.23 -15.71
CA THR A 145 13.19 -2.14 -14.86
C THR A 145 13.13 -0.77 -15.54
N GLY A 146 13.14 -0.71 -16.88
CA GLY A 146 13.02 0.54 -17.64
C GLY A 146 11.63 1.16 -17.54
N ALA A 147 10.57 0.38 -17.76
CA ALA A 147 9.18 0.85 -17.62
C ALA A 147 8.91 1.35 -16.19
N PHE A 148 9.41 0.62 -15.19
CA PHE A 148 9.31 1.02 -13.79
C PHE A 148 10.07 2.32 -13.49
N THR A 149 11.30 2.47 -14.01
CA THR A 149 12.10 3.70 -13.87
C THR A 149 11.37 4.90 -14.47
N LEU A 150 10.80 4.74 -15.68
CA LEU A 150 10.06 5.79 -16.36
C LEU A 150 8.79 6.18 -15.60
N ALA A 151 8.12 5.23 -14.97
CA ALA A 151 6.97 5.51 -14.14
C ALA A 151 7.34 6.32 -12.88
N MET A 152 8.46 5.99 -12.22
CA MET A 152 8.97 6.78 -11.09
C MET A 152 9.37 8.20 -11.51
N ASP A 153 10.10 8.34 -12.63
CA ASP A 153 10.45 9.66 -13.18
C ASP A 153 9.20 10.48 -13.55
N TYR A 154 8.17 9.84 -14.11
CA TYR A 154 6.92 10.51 -14.41
C TYR A 154 6.23 11.00 -13.12
N ALA A 155 6.12 10.16 -12.09
CA ALA A 155 5.55 10.54 -10.79
C ALA A 155 6.26 11.76 -10.19
N LEU A 156 7.60 11.76 -10.20
CA LEU A 156 8.43 12.87 -9.76
C LEU A 156 8.14 14.16 -10.54
N ARG A 157 8.06 14.07 -11.87
CA ARG A 157 7.77 15.23 -12.74
C ARG A 157 6.37 15.79 -12.58
N GLN A 158 5.38 14.94 -12.24
CA GLN A 158 4.04 15.40 -11.89
C GLN A 158 3.97 16.01 -10.48
N GLY A 159 5.07 15.97 -9.72
CA GLY A 159 5.15 16.49 -8.37
C GLY A 159 4.38 15.64 -7.37
N ALA A 160 4.38 14.31 -7.53
CA ALA A 160 3.81 13.41 -6.54
C ALA A 160 4.49 13.63 -5.18
N ASN A 161 3.70 13.73 -4.11
CA ASN A 161 4.20 13.71 -2.74
C ASN A 161 4.38 12.28 -2.24
N ILE A 162 3.47 11.39 -2.69
CA ILE A 162 3.41 9.99 -2.31
C ILE A 162 3.32 9.13 -3.58
N ILE A 163 3.99 7.99 -3.62
CA ILE A 163 3.76 6.93 -4.60
C ILE A 163 3.28 5.68 -3.86
N ASN A 164 2.08 5.21 -4.19
CA ASN A 164 1.59 3.91 -3.75
C ASN A 164 1.99 2.83 -4.76
N LEU A 165 2.77 1.85 -4.30
CA LEU A 165 3.23 0.70 -5.06
C LEU A 165 2.43 -0.55 -4.68
N SER A 166 1.29 -0.76 -5.35
CA SER A 166 0.52 -2.00 -5.23
C SER A 166 0.89 -3.00 -6.34
N VAL A 167 2.19 -3.08 -6.66
CA VAL A 167 2.75 -3.90 -7.74
C VAL A 167 4.06 -4.56 -7.30
N GLY A 168 4.17 -5.86 -7.54
CA GLY A 168 5.40 -6.63 -7.28
C GLY A 168 5.96 -7.26 -8.55
N PHE A 169 7.27 -7.51 -8.56
CA PHE A 169 8.01 -8.18 -9.63
C PHE A 169 8.68 -9.48 -9.12
N PRO A 170 7.92 -10.47 -8.61
CA PRO A 170 8.44 -11.78 -8.28
C PRO A 170 9.13 -12.41 -9.49
N ASN A 171 10.41 -12.75 -9.33
CA ASN A 171 11.08 -13.72 -10.19
C ASN A 171 10.71 -15.15 -9.73
N SER A 172 11.30 -16.19 -10.35
CA SER A 172 11.06 -17.59 -9.97
C SER A 172 11.33 -17.94 -8.49
N THR A 173 12.10 -17.11 -7.77
CA THR A 173 12.41 -17.31 -6.35
C THR A 173 11.68 -16.33 -5.43
N SER A 174 11.16 -15.22 -5.97
CA SER A 174 10.33 -14.23 -5.25
C SER A 174 10.94 -13.73 -3.94
N ASP A 175 12.28 -13.68 -3.85
CA ASP A 175 12.99 -13.59 -2.57
C ASP A 175 13.99 -12.44 -2.48
N CYS A 176 13.92 -11.43 -3.35
CA CYS A 176 14.84 -10.28 -3.31
C CYS A 176 16.35 -10.63 -3.35
N THR A 177 16.72 -11.72 -4.04
CA THR A 177 18.12 -12.17 -4.15
C THR A 177 18.77 -11.90 -5.50
N SER A 178 18.03 -11.41 -6.49
CA SER A 178 18.56 -11.21 -7.85
C SER A 178 19.05 -9.79 -8.09
N ALA A 179 20.01 -9.63 -9.01
CA ALA A 179 20.48 -8.31 -9.44
C ALA A 179 19.35 -7.42 -10.00
N THR A 180 18.31 -8.03 -10.57
CA THR A 180 17.10 -7.31 -11.00
C THR A 180 16.33 -6.76 -9.80
N SER A 181 16.19 -7.54 -8.73
CA SER A 181 15.60 -7.10 -7.46
C SER A 181 16.37 -5.93 -6.84
N ASP A 182 17.71 -5.98 -6.88
CA ASP A 182 18.57 -4.88 -6.43
C ASP A 182 18.35 -3.62 -7.26
N THR A 183 18.19 -3.77 -8.58
CA THR A 183 17.93 -2.64 -9.48
C THR A 183 16.60 -1.98 -9.16
N PHE A 184 15.53 -2.76 -8.98
CA PHE A 184 14.23 -2.25 -8.56
C PHE A 184 14.30 -1.53 -7.21
N SER A 185 15.00 -2.10 -6.24
CA SER A 185 15.18 -1.51 -4.92
C SER A 185 15.95 -0.18 -4.99
N ALA A 186 17.04 -0.12 -5.78
CA ALA A 186 17.81 1.09 -5.99
C ALA A 186 17.00 2.21 -6.66
N ILE A 187 16.13 1.87 -7.61
CA ILE A 187 15.22 2.84 -8.23
C ILE A 187 14.26 3.42 -7.19
N VAL A 188 13.68 2.58 -6.33
CA VAL A 188 12.81 3.03 -5.23
C VAL A 188 13.58 3.91 -4.25
N ASP A 189 14.75 3.47 -3.81
CA ASP A 189 15.55 4.20 -2.82
C ASP A 189 16.00 5.58 -3.32
N GLU A 190 16.43 5.68 -4.59
CA GLU A 190 16.76 6.95 -5.25
C GLU A 190 15.53 7.85 -5.42
N THR A 191 14.37 7.27 -5.74
CA THR A 191 13.12 8.05 -5.87
C THR A 191 12.70 8.65 -4.53
N VAL A 192 12.89 7.92 -3.43
CA VAL A 192 12.65 8.45 -2.08
C VAL A 192 13.63 9.58 -1.74
N ASP A 193 14.90 9.43 -2.10
CA ASP A 193 15.93 10.45 -1.86
C ASP A 193 15.69 11.76 -2.65
N GLN A 194 14.88 11.71 -3.72
CA GLN A 194 14.39 12.89 -4.43
C GLN A 194 13.20 13.59 -3.74
N GLY A 195 12.76 13.12 -2.57
CA GLY A 195 11.79 13.81 -1.72
C GLY A 195 10.36 13.30 -1.80
N VAL A 196 10.13 12.15 -2.45
CA VAL A 196 8.81 11.51 -2.54
C VAL A 196 8.71 10.39 -1.53
N PHE A 197 7.58 10.29 -0.82
CA PHE A 197 7.33 9.16 0.07
C PHE A 197 6.82 7.96 -0.73
N ILE A 198 7.45 6.80 -0.57
CA ILE A 198 7.00 5.56 -1.23
C ILE A 198 6.44 4.61 -0.18
N VAL A 199 5.21 4.15 -0.43
CA VAL A 199 4.53 3.12 0.35
C VAL A 199 4.14 1.97 -0.56
N GLY A 200 4.44 0.74 -0.14
CA GLY A 200 4.24 -0.45 -0.97
C GLY A 200 3.54 -1.60 -0.26
N ALA A 201 2.92 -2.46 -1.07
CA ALA A 201 2.31 -3.70 -0.65
C ALA A 201 3.37 -4.81 -0.57
N VAL A 202 3.66 -5.35 0.62
CA VAL A 202 4.81 -6.26 0.82
C VAL A 202 4.77 -7.57 0.00
N GLY A 203 3.61 -7.91 -0.56
CA GLY A 203 3.39 -9.08 -1.40
C GLY A 203 2.41 -10.08 -0.79
N ASN A 204 1.89 -11.00 -1.60
CA ASN A 204 0.89 -11.99 -1.22
C ASN A 204 1.42 -13.45 -1.25
N GLN A 205 2.71 -13.66 -1.00
CA GLN A 205 3.41 -14.95 -1.11
C GLN A 205 3.30 -15.81 0.15
N GLY A 206 2.62 -15.31 1.19
CA GLY A 206 2.25 -16.06 2.37
C GLY A 206 3.18 -15.89 3.58
N PHE A 207 2.74 -16.49 4.69
CA PHE A 207 3.29 -16.26 6.03
C PHE A 207 4.64 -16.91 6.35
N THR A 208 5.24 -17.65 5.41
CA THR A 208 6.58 -18.21 5.62
C THR A 208 7.62 -17.08 5.60
N LEU A 209 8.71 -17.24 6.36
CA LEU A 209 9.80 -16.26 6.36
C LEU A 209 10.38 -16.08 4.94
N ARG A 210 10.84 -14.87 4.64
CA ARG A 210 11.53 -14.49 3.40
C ARG A 210 10.65 -14.61 2.14
N THR A 211 9.41 -14.14 2.23
CA THR A 211 8.47 -14.09 1.11
C THR A 211 8.27 -12.68 0.54
N VAL A 212 9.00 -11.68 1.04
CA VAL A 212 8.98 -10.30 0.53
C VAL A 212 9.42 -10.28 -0.93
N VAL A 213 8.63 -9.64 -1.79
CA VAL A 213 8.90 -9.56 -3.24
C VAL A 213 9.47 -8.20 -3.64
N PRO A 214 10.27 -8.10 -4.71
CA PRO A 214 10.70 -6.82 -5.26
C PRO A 214 9.49 -5.99 -5.76
N PRO A 215 9.52 -4.66 -5.69
CA PRO A 215 10.58 -3.80 -5.16
C PRO A 215 10.53 -3.63 -3.63
N HIS A 216 9.63 -4.34 -2.93
CA HIS A 216 9.31 -4.15 -1.51
C HIS A 216 10.40 -4.57 -0.52
N CYS A 217 11.59 -4.85 -1.03
CA CYS A 217 12.81 -4.98 -0.25
C CYS A 217 13.67 -3.71 -0.30
N ALA A 218 13.22 -2.60 -0.89
CA ALA A 218 13.91 -1.32 -0.83
C ALA A 218 14.04 -0.80 0.61
N GLU A 219 15.11 -0.08 0.94
CA GLU A 219 15.39 0.37 2.30
C GLU A 219 14.51 1.56 2.71
N ASN A 220 14.38 2.52 1.79
CA ASN A 220 13.82 3.83 2.06
C ASN A 220 12.29 3.88 1.94
N SER A 221 11.66 2.93 1.23
CA SER A 221 10.19 2.80 1.19
C SER A 221 9.63 2.22 2.49
N LEU A 222 8.36 2.49 2.78
CA LEU A 222 7.61 1.84 3.85
C LEU A 222 6.74 0.74 3.26
N GLU A 223 6.85 -0.48 3.79
CA GLU A 223 6.13 -1.64 3.27
C GLU A 223 5.06 -2.09 4.23
N VAL A 224 3.91 -2.45 3.67
CA VAL A 224 2.68 -2.68 4.41
C VAL A 224 2.23 -4.13 4.22
N GLY A 225 2.14 -4.85 5.34
CA GLY A 225 1.47 -6.14 5.42
C GLY A 225 -0.05 -6.01 5.58
N SER A 226 -0.77 -7.10 5.36
CA SER A 226 -2.23 -7.12 5.43
C SER A 226 -2.71 -7.78 6.72
N ILE A 227 -3.67 -7.14 7.40
CA ILE A 227 -4.43 -7.72 8.50
C ILE A 227 -5.90 -7.85 8.14
N SER A 228 -6.56 -8.85 8.73
CA SER A 228 -8.01 -8.88 8.92
C SER A 228 -8.36 -8.35 10.30
N PHE A 229 -9.56 -7.80 10.44
CA PHE A 229 -10.09 -7.32 11.71
C PHE A 229 -11.53 -7.81 11.90
N ASN A 230 -11.91 -8.11 13.14
CA ASN A 230 -13.30 -8.34 13.52
C ASN A 230 -13.83 -7.05 14.17
N ASP A 231 -14.98 -6.55 13.72
CA ASP A 231 -15.49 -5.20 14.00
C ASP A 231 -16.06 -5.03 15.44
N ALA A 232 -15.83 -6.01 16.33
CA ALA A 232 -16.36 -5.98 17.69
C ALA A 232 -15.68 -4.91 18.56
N ASN A 233 -14.41 -4.60 18.30
CA ASN A 233 -13.69 -3.48 18.92
C ASN A 233 -12.45 -3.05 18.10
N PRO A 234 -12.52 -2.01 17.25
CA PRO A 234 -11.40 -1.54 16.44
C PRO A 234 -10.29 -0.84 17.26
N PHE A 235 -10.31 -0.93 18.59
CA PHE A 235 -9.26 -0.45 19.48
C PHE A 235 -8.58 -1.57 20.26
N ASP A 236 -9.00 -2.83 20.06
CA ASP A 236 -8.35 -3.99 20.65
C ASP A 236 -7.40 -4.63 19.63
N ALA A 237 -6.10 -4.43 19.83
CA ALA A 237 -5.09 -5.00 18.94
C ALA A 237 -5.11 -6.53 18.90
N SER A 238 -5.69 -7.19 19.91
CA SER A 238 -5.80 -8.64 19.97
C SER A 238 -6.87 -9.24 19.04
N ASP A 239 -7.74 -8.39 18.46
CA ASP A 239 -8.74 -8.79 17.46
C ASP A 239 -8.21 -8.71 16.02
N TYR A 240 -6.95 -8.30 15.82
CA TYR A 240 -6.31 -8.26 14.51
C TYR A 240 -5.53 -9.55 14.23
N LEU A 241 -5.74 -10.11 13.04
CA LEU A 241 -5.00 -11.27 12.57
C LEU A 241 -4.22 -10.90 11.32
N ILE A 242 -2.92 -11.22 11.30
CA ILE A 242 -2.12 -11.10 10.09
C ILE A 242 -2.72 -12.03 9.03
N SER A 243 -2.97 -11.49 7.84
CA SER A 243 -3.50 -12.25 6.71
C SER A 243 -2.54 -13.41 6.38
N PRO A 244 -3.03 -14.65 6.23
CA PRO A 244 -2.20 -15.80 5.86
C PRO A 244 -1.47 -15.63 4.52
N THR A 245 -1.96 -14.75 3.65
CA THR A 245 -1.33 -14.45 2.36
C THR A 245 -0.29 -13.33 2.45
N SER A 246 -0.28 -12.52 3.52
CA SER A 246 0.68 -11.42 3.67
C SER A 246 2.11 -11.97 3.70
N SER A 247 2.99 -11.38 2.90
CA SER A 247 4.40 -11.76 2.88
C SER A 247 5.13 -11.30 4.14
N HIS A 248 6.15 -12.05 4.53
CA HIS A 248 6.93 -11.85 5.75
C HIS A 248 8.41 -11.80 5.43
N GLY A 249 9.11 -10.87 6.08
CA GLY A 249 10.55 -10.81 6.07
C GLY A 249 11.20 -11.86 6.98
N PRO A 250 12.45 -11.62 7.41
CA PRO A 250 13.30 -10.52 6.94
C PRO A 250 13.61 -10.65 5.44
N THR A 251 14.11 -9.58 4.82
CA THR A 251 14.76 -9.67 3.50
C THR A 251 16.02 -10.55 3.59
N PRO A 252 16.60 -11.02 2.47
CA PRO A 252 17.79 -11.88 2.49
C PRO A 252 18.99 -11.28 3.22
N ASP A 253 19.14 -9.97 3.16
CA ASP A 253 20.19 -9.18 3.82
C ASP A 253 19.85 -8.76 5.26
N GLY A 254 18.69 -9.18 5.79
CA GLY A 254 18.34 -9.07 7.20
C GLY A 254 17.53 -7.83 7.59
N ARG A 255 17.11 -6.99 6.64
CA ARG A 255 16.22 -5.86 6.91
C ARG A 255 14.83 -6.37 7.31
N LEU A 256 14.21 -5.67 8.26
CA LEU A 256 12.87 -5.99 8.76
C LEU A 256 11.82 -5.38 7.82
N LYS A 257 11.06 -6.25 7.17
CA LYS A 257 9.95 -5.93 6.27
C LYS A 257 8.82 -6.95 6.49
N PRO A 258 7.53 -6.59 6.36
CA PRO A 258 7.02 -5.21 6.29
C PRO A 258 7.31 -4.46 7.59
N GLU A 259 7.30 -3.13 7.55
CA GLU A 259 7.49 -2.35 8.78
C GLU A 259 6.20 -2.15 9.57
N ILE A 260 5.05 -2.08 8.89
CA ILE A 260 3.72 -1.98 9.53
C ILE A 260 2.72 -2.85 8.79
N VAL A 261 1.52 -2.96 9.35
CA VAL A 261 0.37 -3.63 8.74
C VAL A 261 -0.82 -2.69 8.69
N ALA A 262 -1.72 -2.92 7.74
CA ALA A 262 -2.98 -2.20 7.62
C ALA A 262 -4.10 -3.14 7.14
N PRO A 263 -5.38 -2.72 7.26
CA PRO A 263 -6.50 -3.50 6.75
C PRO A 263 -6.35 -3.85 5.27
N GLY A 264 -6.41 -5.14 4.95
CA GLY A 264 -6.31 -5.60 3.58
C GLY A 264 -7.04 -6.92 3.33
N VAL A 265 -8.00 -7.29 4.17
CA VAL A 265 -8.84 -8.49 4.00
C VAL A 265 -10.30 -8.06 3.93
N ASP A 266 -11.01 -8.59 2.94
CA ASP A 266 -12.44 -8.35 2.66
C ASP A 266 -12.82 -6.86 2.54
N ILE A 267 -11.91 -6.02 2.04
CA ILE A 267 -12.13 -4.57 1.91
C ILE A 267 -13.15 -4.31 0.80
N ASN A 268 -14.18 -3.50 1.08
CA ASN A 268 -15.22 -3.15 0.12
C ASN A 268 -14.83 -1.94 -0.74
N MET A 269 -14.54 -2.14 -2.02
CA MET A 269 -13.91 -1.14 -2.90
C MET A 269 -14.67 -0.95 -4.21
N PRO A 270 -14.54 0.22 -4.88
CA PRO A 270 -15.21 0.48 -6.16
C PRO A 270 -14.83 -0.55 -7.23
N LEU A 271 -15.83 -1.09 -7.93
CA LEU A 271 -15.66 -1.99 -9.09
C LEU A 271 -16.12 -1.32 -10.40
N GLY A 272 -16.88 -0.23 -10.30
CA GLY A 272 -17.29 0.58 -11.44
C GLY A 272 -18.70 1.15 -11.37
N GLY A 273 -18.84 2.40 -11.83
CA GLY A 273 -20.02 3.24 -11.64
C GLY A 273 -20.47 3.34 -10.17
N THR A 274 -21.51 2.59 -9.80
CA THR A 274 -22.05 2.53 -8.42
C THR A 274 -21.84 1.17 -7.74
N SER A 275 -21.05 0.29 -8.37
CA SER A 275 -20.81 -1.08 -7.91
C SER A 275 -19.56 -1.16 -7.04
N TYR A 276 -19.60 -2.07 -6.07
CA TYR A 276 -18.51 -2.34 -5.14
C TYR A 276 -18.29 -3.84 -5.00
N ASP A 277 -17.06 -4.24 -4.70
CA ASP A 277 -16.69 -5.64 -4.49
C ASP A 277 -15.73 -5.81 -3.31
N LEU A 278 -15.76 -6.99 -2.70
CA LEU A 278 -14.86 -7.36 -1.61
C LEU A 278 -13.62 -8.01 -2.17
N ASN A 279 -12.46 -7.46 -1.83
CA ASN A 279 -11.20 -8.05 -2.22
C ASN A 279 -10.18 -8.03 -1.08
N SER A 280 -9.18 -8.89 -1.18
CA SER A 280 -8.17 -9.11 -0.16
C SER A 280 -6.77 -9.12 -0.76
N GLY A 281 -5.81 -8.51 -0.08
CA GLY A 281 -4.43 -8.44 -0.47
C GLY A 281 -3.68 -7.30 0.21
N THR A 282 -2.36 -7.42 0.27
CA THR A 282 -1.47 -6.32 0.69
C THR A 282 -1.62 -5.09 -0.22
N SER A 283 -2.03 -5.31 -1.48
CA SER A 283 -2.39 -4.26 -2.45
C SER A 283 -3.47 -3.30 -1.95
N PHE A 284 -4.31 -3.73 -1.00
CA PHE A 284 -5.35 -2.90 -0.40
C PHE A 284 -4.97 -2.40 1.00
N ALA A 285 -3.94 -2.98 1.63
CA ALA A 285 -3.37 -2.47 2.86
C ALA A 285 -2.47 -1.23 2.61
N SER A 286 -1.61 -1.30 1.59
CA SER A 286 -0.75 -0.17 1.17
C SER A 286 -1.51 1.16 0.94
N PRO A 287 -2.60 1.20 0.16
CA PRO A 287 -3.34 2.44 -0.09
C PRO A 287 -3.99 3.05 1.15
N HIS A 288 -4.31 2.26 2.19
CA HIS A 288 -4.76 2.83 3.46
C HIS A 288 -3.65 3.71 4.08
N VAL A 289 -2.41 3.22 4.06
CA VAL A 289 -1.25 3.96 4.59
C VAL A 289 -0.88 5.13 3.68
N ALA A 290 -1.04 5.01 2.35
CA ALA A 290 -0.89 6.13 1.43
C ALA A 290 -1.87 7.26 1.76
N GLY A 291 -3.14 6.92 2.02
CA GLY A 291 -4.13 7.88 2.47
C GLY A 291 -3.78 8.54 3.80
N VAL A 292 -3.40 7.76 4.83
CA VAL A 292 -2.96 8.31 6.13
C VAL A 292 -1.77 9.25 5.95
N SER A 293 -0.82 8.87 5.10
CA SER A 293 0.34 9.70 4.76
C SER A 293 -0.09 11.04 4.16
N SER A 294 -1.11 11.04 3.30
CA SER A 294 -1.68 12.27 2.73
C SER A 294 -2.36 13.14 3.77
N LEU A 295 -3.10 12.55 4.72
CA LEU A 295 -3.65 13.29 5.86
C LEU A 295 -2.55 13.94 6.69
N VAL A 296 -1.43 13.25 6.94
CA VAL A 296 -0.29 13.81 7.67
C VAL A 296 0.38 14.95 6.89
N LEU A 297 0.53 14.84 5.57
CA LEU A 297 1.17 15.87 4.73
C LEU A 297 0.29 17.09 4.44
N SER A 298 -1.04 16.93 4.46
CA SER A 298 -2.02 18.02 4.25
C SER A 298 -2.30 18.84 5.51
N ARG A 299 -1.67 18.50 6.66
CA ARG A 299 -1.78 19.30 7.88
C ARG A 299 -1.26 20.72 7.69
N ASP A 300 -1.70 21.63 8.56
CA ASP A 300 -1.30 23.03 8.55
C ASP A 300 0.24 23.17 8.57
N VAL A 301 0.78 23.64 7.45
CA VAL A 301 2.22 23.77 7.19
C VAL A 301 2.84 24.96 7.93
N ASP A 302 2.02 25.96 8.28
CA ASP A 302 2.46 27.10 9.08
C ASP A 302 2.59 26.70 10.56
N ALA A 303 1.80 25.72 11.00
CA ALA A 303 1.89 25.12 12.32
C ALA A 303 2.96 24.02 12.42
N PHE A 304 3.20 23.27 11.34
CA PHE A 304 4.14 22.15 11.31
C PHE A 304 4.97 22.14 10.02
N PRO A 305 6.31 22.10 10.09
CA PRO A 305 7.14 21.93 8.91
C PRO A 305 6.74 20.70 8.08
N GLN A 306 6.87 20.84 6.76
CA GLN A 306 6.74 19.73 5.83
C GLN A 306 7.74 18.63 6.18
N LEU A 307 7.25 17.40 6.26
CA LEU A 307 8.07 16.25 6.61
C LEU A 307 8.82 15.78 5.37
N THR A 308 10.09 15.43 5.55
CA THR A 308 10.81 14.61 4.58
C THR A 308 10.21 13.20 4.53
N PRO A 309 10.41 12.42 3.45
CA PRO A 309 9.94 11.04 3.38
C PRO A 309 10.38 10.17 4.55
N ARG A 310 11.61 10.35 5.03
CA ARG A 310 12.16 9.59 6.18
C ARG A 310 11.50 9.98 7.50
N GLU A 311 11.22 11.26 7.70
CA GLU A 311 10.49 11.74 8.89
C GLU A 311 9.03 11.28 8.87
N LEU A 312 8.39 11.25 7.69
CA LEU A 312 7.05 10.69 7.53
C LEU A 312 7.03 9.18 7.82
N LYS A 313 7.98 8.41 7.26
CA LYS A 313 8.18 6.99 7.60
C LYS A 313 8.30 6.80 9.11
N ALA A 314 9.17 7.57 9.76
CA ALA A 314 9.36 7.50 11.21
C ALA A 314 8.10 7.86 12.00
N ALA A 315 7.38 8.91 11.60
CA ALA A 315 6.13 9.33 12.24
C ALA A 315 5.06 8.23 12.18
N LEU A 316 4.92 7.56 11.03
CA LEU A 316 4.01 6.44 10.86
C LEU A 316 4.40 5.24 11.75
N LEU A 317 5.69 4.91 11.83
CA LEU A 317 6.18 3.81 12.67
C LEU A 317 5.96 4.07 14.17
N VAL A 318 6.17 5.31 14.60
CA VAL A 318 5.93 5.73 15.99
C VAL A 318 4.43 5.78 16.30
N GLY A 319 3.62 6.18 15.33
CA GLY A 319 2.16 6.26 15.45
C GLY A 319 1.43 4.93 15.34
N ALA A 320 2.11 3.87 14.85
CA ALA A 320 1.53 2.54 14.76
C ALA A 320 1.18 1.97 16.14
N GLN A 321 0.06 1.23 16.20
CA GLN A 321 -0.32 0.50 17.40
C GLN A 321 0.47 -0.82 17.46
N TRP A 322 1.28 -0.97 18.50
CA TRP A 322 2.07 -2.17 18.74
C TRP A 322 1.43 -2.97 19.87
N ASP A 323 1.10 -4.24 19.62
CA ASP A 323 0.62 -5.12 20.68
C ASP A 323 1.77 -5.41 21.66
N PRO A 324 1.69 -4.96 22.93
CA PRO A 324 2.74 -5.18 23.91
C PRO A 324 2.93 -6.67 24.31
N LEU A 325 2.02 -7.56 23.93
CA LEU A 325 2.09 -9.00 24.18
C LEU A 325 2.74 -9.79 23.03
N GLU A 326 2.70 -9.26 21.80
CA GLU A 326 3.46 -9.77 20.65
C GLU A 326 4.86 -9.13 20.65
N LEU A 327 5.80 -9.80 21.32
CA LEU A 327 7.22 -9.41 21.52
C LEU A 327 8.05 -9.12 20.24
N ILE A 328 7.46 -9.14 19.04
CA ILE A 328 8.22 -9.28 17.79
C ILE A 328 8.58 -7.94 17.14
N THR A 329 7.90 -6.83 17.41
CA THR A 329 8.28 -5.55 16.81
C THR A 329 7.91 -4.40 17.74
N GLN A 330 8.88 -3.91 18.51
CA GLN A 330 8.77 -2.55 19.06
C GLN A 330 9.17 -1.55 17.97
N PRO A 331 8.60 -0.33 17.95
CA PRO A 331 8.97 0.67 16.97
C PRO A 331 10.47 0.95 17.07
N MET A 332 11.19 0.76 15.97
CA MET A 332 12.56 1.25 15.85
C MET A 332 12.52 2.78 15.92
N SER A 333 12.78 3.33 17.10
CA SER A 333 13.02 4.77 17.25
C SER A 333 14.26 5.16 16.42
N SER A 334 14.33 6.42 15.97
CA SER A 334 15.51 6.96 15.26
C SER A 334 16.82 6.74 16.03
N ALA A 335 16.76 6.75 17.37
CA ALA A 335 17.89 6.48 18.24
C ALA A 335 18.40 5.01 18.17
N ILE A 336 17.56 4.06 17.76
CA ILE A 336 17.95 2.66 17.55
C ILE A 336 18.59 2.47 16.16
N TYR A 337 18.15 3.23 15.15
CA TYR A 337 18.74 3.22 13.80
C TYR A 337 20.23 3.60 13.83
N GLU A 338 20.59 4.59 14.67
CA GLU A 338 21.96 5.07 14.79
C GLU A 338 22.87 4.18 15.66
N THR A 339 22.31 3.27 16.46
CA THR A 339 23.07 2.55 17.51
C THR A 339 23.33 1.08 17.22
N LEU A 340 22.87 0.53 16.08
CA LEU A 340 23.16 -0.84 15.68
C LEU A 340 24.64 -1.02 15.29
N PRO A 341 25.43 -1.81 16.05
CA PRO A 341 26.84 -2.02 15.73
C PRO A 341 26.95 -3.05 14.60
N GLY A 342 27.13 -2.56 13.36
CA GLY A 342 27.34 -3.45 12.20
C GLY A 342 27.34 -2.78 10.82
N HIS A 343 26.67 -1.64 10.63
CA HIS A 343 26.57 -0.99 9.31
C HIS A 343 27.64 0.09 9.09
N HIS A 344 28.90 -0.31 9.19
CA HIS A 344 29.98 0.34 8.45
C HIS A 344 30.33 -0.52 7.23
N LEU A 345 29.43 -0.58 6.25
CA LEU A 345 29.88 -0.85 4.89
C LEU A 345 30.62 0.41 4.43
N LYS A 346 31.94 0.37 4.62
CA LYS A 346 32.89 1.18 3.88
C LYS A 346 32.61 0.98 2.39
N HIS A 347 31.76 1.79 1.79
CA HIS A 347 31.90 2.07 0.38
C HIS A 347 33.17 2.89 0.23
N LYS A 348 34.23 2.21 -0.22
CA LYS A 348 35.38 2.84 -0.84
C LYS A 348 34.87 3.86 -1.85
N THR A 349 35.10 5.12 -1.55
CA THR A 349 35.04 6.23 -2.49
C THR A 349 36.21 6.08 -3.45
N GLU A 350 36.02 5.29 -4.51
CA GLU A 350 36.83 5.37 -5.74
C GLU A 350 35.90 5.17 -6.95
N TYR A 351 34.96 6.10 -7.14
CA TYR A 351 34.47 6.38 -8.48
C TYR A 351 35.28 7.54 -9.04
N SER A 352 36.22 7.19 -9.92
CA SER A 352 36.90 8.10 -10.83
C SER A 352 35.89 9.05 -11.46
N HIS A 353 36.07 10.36 -11.24
CA HIS A 353 35.35 11.40 -11.97
C HIS A 353 35.62 11.27 -13.49
N SER A 354 34.73 10.61 -14.21
CA SER A 354 34.54 10.86 -15.64
C SER A 354 33.23 11.62 -15.81
N THR A 355 33.38 12.94 -15.95
CA THR A 355 32.34 13.89 -16.30
C THR A 355 31.59 13.43 -17.56
N LEU A 356 30.35 12.99 -17.42
CA LEU A 356 29.43 12.86 -18.55
C LEU A 356 29.05 14.27 -18.99
N GLN A 357 29.70 14.75 -20.05
CA GLN A 357 29.26 15.94 -20.77
C GLN A 357 28.01 15.61 -21.58
N PHE A 358 26.91 16.26 -21.26
CA PHE A 358 25.75 16.35 -22.14
C PHE A 358 26.16 17.13 -23.39
N GLN A 359 26.20 16.47 -24.55
CA GLN A 359 26.25 17.15 -25.83
C GLN A 359 24.83 17.59 -26.21
N THR A 360 24.61 18.89 -26.16
CA THR A 360 23.53 19.56 -26.87
C THR A 360 23.92 19.72 -28.33
N GLU A 361 23.17 19.10 -29.25
CA GLU A 361 22.83 19.66 -30.57
C GLU A 361 21.39 19.26 -30.93
#